data_AF-A0A7I7LAP8-F1
#
_entry.id   AF-A0A7I7LAP8-F1
#
_cell.length_a   1.000
_cell.length_b   1.000
_cell.length_c   1.000
_cell.angle_alpha   90.00
_cell.angle_beta   90.00
_cell.angle_gamma   90.00
#
_symmetry.space_group_name_H-M   'P 1'
#
loop_
_entity.id
_entity.type
_entity.pdbx_description
1 polymer ?
#
loop_
_entity_poly.entity_id
_entity_poly.type
_entity_poly.pdbx_seq_one_letter_code
_entity_poly.pdbx_strand_id
1 'polypeptide(L)'
;MAIQLFSDITVAVWTTLWVFVGIAVHRAISAIAEAGHQIETGSQGVAGNLASAGHGAQHIPLVGDAVSKPIAAAADAALGIAEAGHNLDSTASWLAIVLALAEAATPILAVAMPWLFLRLRFFRRKWTVTALAATAAGQQLLALRALTNRPAAKLAAVSADPVGGWHREDPAIIRGLAALELRAAGVRLRYR
;
A
#
# COMPACT_ATOMS: atom_id res chain seq x y z
N MET A 1 1.27 2.43 -25.68
CA MET A 1 0.39 3.06 -24.66
C MET A 1 -0.63 2.09 -24.08
N ALA A 2 -1.31 1.28 -24.90
CA ALA A 2 -2.29 0.28 -24.42
C ALA A 2 -1.76 -0.65 -23.31
N ILE A 3 -0.54 -1.21 -23.44
CA ILE A 3 0.07 -2.10 -22.43
C ILE A 3 0.29 -1.37 -21.08
N GLN A 4 0.64 -0.09 -21.10
CA GLN A 4 0.87 0.69 -19.89
C GLN A 4 -0.45 0.99 -19.19
N LEU A 5 -1.49 1.39 -19.94
CA LEU A 5 -2.82 1.60 -19.38
C LEU A 5 -3.41 0.32 -18.80
N PHE A 6 -3.27 -0.80 -19.52
CA PHE A 6 -3.73 -2.10 -19.05
C PHE A 6 -3.00 -2.55 -17.78
N SER A 7 -1.68 -2.36 -17.73
CA SER A 7 -0.89 -2.69 -16.53
C SER A 7 -1.28 -1.83 -15.32
N ASP A 8 -1.46 -0.52 -15.51
CA ASP A 8 -1.90 0.38 -14.45
C ASP A 8 -3.29 0.01 -13.93
N ILE A 9 -4.25 -0.26 -14.84
CA ILE A 9 -5.60 -0.70 -14.48
C ILE A 9 -5.55 -2.03 -13.73
N THR A 10 -4.73 -2.99 -14.18
CA THR A 10 -4.60 -4.29 -13.54
C THR A 10 -4.12 -4.15 -12.10
N VAL A 11 -3.08 -3.34 -11.85
CA VAL A 11 -2.59 -3.07 -10.49
C VAL A 11 -3.64 -2.34 -9.67
N ALA A 12 -4.33 -1.34 -10.23
CA ALA A 12 -5.37 -0.61 -9.52
C ALA A 12 -6.55 -1.51 -9.10
N VAL A 13 -7.03 -2.36 -10.01
CA VAL A 13 -8.10 -3.34 -9.75
C VAL A 13 -7.64 -4.36 -8.71
N TRP A 14 -6.42 -4.88 -8.85
CA TRP A 14 -5.83 -5.82 -7.88
C TRP A 14 -5.74 -5.23 -6.49
N THR A 15 -5.20 -4.02 -6.35
CA THR A 15 -5.10 -3.32 -5.07
C THR A 15 -6.48 -3.06 -4.49
N THR A 16 -7.43 -2.59 -5.30
CA THR A 16 -8.80 -2.32 -4.87
C THR A 16 -9.47 -3.59 -4.33
N LEU A 17 -9.33 -4.71 -5.04
CA LEU A 17 -9.86 -6.01 -4.63
C LEU A 17 -9.32 -6.42 -3.26
N TRP A 18 -8.00 -6.34 -3.05
CA TRP A 18 -7.40 -6.74 -1.78
C TRP A 18 -7.68 -5.78 -0.62
N VAL A 19 -7.90 -4.49 -0.89
CA VAL A 19 -8.43 -3.56 0.11
C VAL A 19 -9.83 -3.98 0.53
N PHE A 20 -10.71 -4.36 -0.40
CA PHE A 20 -12.04 -4.86 -0.06
C PHE A 20 -12.00 -6.14 0.77
N VAL A 21 -11.09 -7.07 0.44
CA VAL A 21 -10.87 -8.28 1.24
C VAL A 21 -10.45 -7.92 2.66
N GLY A 22 -9.45 -7.04 2.84
CA GLY A 22 -9.02 -6.59 4.16
C GLY A 22 -10.15 -5.93 4.97
N ILE A 23 -10.99 -5.11 4.33
CA ILE A 23 -12.17 -4.50 4.97
C ILE A 23 -13.18 -5.58 5.40
N ALA A 24 -13.42 -6.60 4.58
CA ALA A 24 -14.33 -7.69 4.92
C ALA A 24 -13.84 -8.49 6.13
N VAL A 25 -12.54 -8.78 6.18
CA VAL A 25 -11.89 -9.49 7.29
C VAL A 25 -11.96 -8.68 8.58
N HIS A 26 -11.64 -7.38 8.51
CA HIS A 26 -11.77 -6.47 9.64
C HIS A 26 -13.19 -6.49 10.20
N ARG A 27 -14.21 -6.32 9.33
CA ARG A 27 -15.62 -6.33 9.73
C ARG A 27 -16.05 -7.65 10.38
N ALA A 28 -15.61 -8.78 9.83
CA ALA A 28 -15.93 -10.09 10.37
C ALA A 28 -15.39 -10.26 11.81
N ILE A 29 -14.16 -9.79 12.07
CA ILE A 29 -13.55 -9.90 13.40
C ILE A 29 -14.13 -8.85 14.35
N SER A 30 -14.37 -7.61 13.90
CA SER A 30 -15.02 -6.57 14.72
C SER A 30 -16.41 -6.98 15.20
N ALA A 31 -17.15 -7.79 14.42
CA ALA A 31 -18.42 -8.34 14.88
C ALA A 31 -18.27 -9.28 16.10
N ILE A 32 -17.14 -9.98 16.21
CA ILE A 32 -16.81 -10.80 17.38
C ILE A 32 -16.45 -9.90 18.57
N ALA A 33 -15.69 -8.83 18.32
CA ALA A 33 -15.30 -7.87 19.34
C ALA A 33 -16.54 -7.22 19.99
N GLU A 34 -17.48 -6.77 19.15
CA GLU A 34 -18.78 -6.23 19.57
C GLU A 34 -19.60 -7.24 20.38
N ALA A 35 -19.61 -8.52 19.99
CA ALA A 35 -20.25 -9.57 20.79
C ALA A 35 -19.60 -9.73 22.17
N GLY A 36 -18.27 -9.63 22.26
CA GLY A 36 -17.52 -9.61 23.53
C GLY A 36 -17.91 -8.43 24.41
N HIS A 37 -18.03 -7.24 23.83
CA HIS A 37 -18.45 -6.03 24.53
C HIS A 37 -19.89 -6.11 25.07
N GLN A 38 -20.80 -6.73 24.32
CA GLN A 38 -22.17 -6.98 24.78
C GLN A 38 -22.22 -7.96 25.96
N ILE A 39 -21.38 -9.01 25.92
CA ILE A 39 -21.23 -9.95 27.04
C ILE A 39 -20.65 -9.25 28.27
N GLU A 40 -19.63 -8.41 28.09
CA GLU A 40 -19.05 -7.60 29.17
C GLU A 40 -20.13 -6.76 29.87
N THR A 41 -20.83 -5.93 29.10
CA THR A 41 -21.84 -5.01 29.61
C THR A 41 -23.00 -5.75 30.30
N GLY A 42 -23.50 -6.82 29.67
CA GLY A 42 -24.57 -7.64 30.24
C GLY A 42 -24.16 -8.29 31.56
N SER A 43 -22.93 -8.82 31.63
CA SER A 43 -22.43 -9.51 32.81
C SER A 43 -22.10 -8.55 33.96
N GLN A 44 -21.59 -7.34 33.66
CA GLN A 44 -21.44 -6.28 34.67
C GLN A 44 -22.78 -5.88 35.28
N GLY A 45 -23.84 -5.77 34.46
CA GLY A 45 -25.19 -5.48 34.94
C GLY A 45 -25.73 -6.60 35.85
N VAL A 46 -25.55 -7.87 35.45
CA VAL A 46 -25.93 -9.03 36.27
C VAL A 46 -25.16 -9.07 37.58
N ALA A 47 -23.84 -8.85 37.54
CA ALA A 47 -23.00 -8.76 38.74
C ALA A 47 -23.48 -7.67 39.69
N GLY A 48 -23.79 -6.47 39.18
CA GLY A 48 -24.29 -5.36 40.00
C GLY A 48 -25.63 -5.66 40.67
N ASN A 49 -26.55 -6.31 39.94
CA ASN A 49 -27.84 -6.74 40.49
C ASN A 49 -27.66 -7.83 41.57
N LEU A 50 -26.80 -8.81 41.34
CA LEU A 50 -26.48 -9.86 42.30
C LEU A 50 -25.79 -9.29 43.54
N ALA A 51 -24.80 -8.41 43.38
CA ALA A 51 -24.13 -7.76 44.51
C ALA A 51 -25.13 -6.98 45.38
N SER A 52 -26.07 -6.27 44.76
CA SER A 52 -27.15 -5.55 45.45
C SER A 52 -28.09 -6.51 46.20
N ALA A 53 -28.48 -7.61 45.55
CA ALA A 53 -29.31 -8.65 46.16
C ALA A 53 -28.61 -9.34 47.34
N GLY A 54 -27.30 -9.59 47.23
CA GLY A 54 -26.48 -10.16 48.30
C GLY A 54 -26.39 -9.24 49.52
N HIS A 55 -26.20 -7.94 49.29
CA HIS A 55 -26.26 -6.93 50.35
C HIS A 55 -27.64 -6.88 51.03
N GLY A 56 -28.73 -6.94 50.25
CA GLY A 56 -30.09 -7.03 50.80
C GLY A 56 -30.29 -8.29 51.64
N ALA A 57 -29.86 -9.46 51.13
CA ALA A 57 -30.00 -10.74 51.80
C ALA A 57 -29.25 -10.83 53.13
N GLN A 58 -28.14 -10.10 53.27
CA GLN A 58 -27.37 -10.06 54.52
C GLN A 58 -28.18 -9.53 55.71
N HIS A 59 -29.25 -8.77 55.47
CA HIS A 59 -30.11 -8.22 56.51
C HIS A 59 -31.19 -9.18 57.01
N ILE A 60 -31.26 -10.42 56.48
CA ILE A 60 -32.23 -11.42 56.92
C ILE A 60 -31.79 -12.01 58.28
N PRO A 61 -32.63 -11.95 59.34
CA PRO A 61 -32.29 -12.51 60.65
C PRO A 61 -32.02 -14.02 60.57
N LEU A 62 -31.08 -14.52 61.38
CA LEU A 62 -30.67 -15.93 61.53
C LEU A 62 -30.01 -16.59 60.30
N VAL A 63 -30.38 -16.22 59.07
CA VAL A 63 -29.92 -16.89 57.84
C VAL A 63 -29.25 -15.96 56.81
N GLY A 64 -29.10 -14.66 57.10
CA GLY A 64 -28.58 -13.67 56.15
C GLY A 64 -27.25 -14.06 55.50
N ASP A 65 -26.28 -14.54 56.27
CA ASP A 65 -24.99 -15.00 55.75
C ASP A 65 -25.08 -16.26 54.87
N ALA A 66 -26.02 -17.16 55.18
CA ALA A 66 -26.22 -18.38 54.40
C ALA A 66 -26.83 -18.07 53.01
N VAL A 67 -27.59 -16.99 52.91
CA VAL A 67 -28.22 -16.52 51.66
C VAL A 67 -27.33 -15.53 50.91
N SER A 68 -26.62 -14.63 51.59
CA SER A 68 -25.79 -13.59 50.97
C SER A 68 -24.55 -14.15 50.27
N LYS A 69 -23.86 -15.13 50.89
CA LYS A 69 -22.60 -15.68 50.36
C LYS A 69 -22.73 -16.31 48.96
N PRO A 70 -23.71 -17.19 48.68
CA PRO A 70 -23.89 -17.74 47.33
C PRO A 70 -24.21 -16.66 46.29
N ILE A 71 -24.95 -15.62 46.67
CA ILE A 71 -25.30 -14.51 45.78
C ILE A 71 -24.06 -13.67 45.46
N ALA A 72 -23.23 -13.37 46.47
CA ALA A 72 -21.96 -12.68 46.28
C ALA A 72 -21.02 -13.49 45.38
N ALA A 73 -20.91 -14.81 45.59
CA ALA A 73 -20.12 -15.68 44.72
C ALA A 73 -20.64 -15.70 43.28
N ALA A 74 -21.96 -15.65 43.07
CA ALA A 74 -22.55 -15.52 41.74
C ALA A 74 -22.24 -14.15 41.10
N ALA A 75 -22.21 -13.07 41.88
CA ALA A 75 -21.79 -11.75 41.42
C ALA A 75 -20.33 -11.75 40.94
N ASP A 76 -19.43 -12.35 41.73
CA ASP A 76 -18.02 -12.49 41.38
C ASP A 76 -17.82 -13.34 40.11
N ALA A 77 -18.59 -14.43 39.96
CA ALA A 77 -18.57 -15.24 38.74
C ALA A 77 -19.05 -14.44 37.52
N ALA A 78 -20.09 -13.62 37.67
CA ALA A 78 -20.55 -12.73 36.61
C ALA A 78 -19.52 -11.65 36.25
N LEU A 79 -18.77 -11.11 37.21
CA LEU A 79 -17.64 -10.22 36.95
C LEU A 79 -16.52 -10.93 36.18
N GLY A 80 -16.22 -12.19 36.50
CA GLY A 80 -15.25 -12.99 35.75
C GLY A 80 -15.66 -13.20 34.29
N ILE A 81 -16.95 -13.38 34.01
CA ILE A 81 -17.47 -13.42 32.63
C ILE A 81 -17.35 -12.06 31.97
N ALA A 82 -17.64 -10.97 32.69
CA ALA A 82 -17.49 -9.63 32.15
C ALA A 82 -16.05 -9.35 31.71
N GLU A 83 -15.08 -9.70 32.54
CA GLU A 83 -13.65 -9.53 32.25
C GLU A 83 -13.21 -10.40 31.07
N ALA A 84 -13.75 -11.62 30.94
CA ALA A 84 -13.52 -12.44 29.75
C ALA A 84 -14.09 -11.79 28.47
N GLY A 85 -15.28 -11.19 28.55
CA GLY A 85 -15.89 -10.43 27.45
C GLY A 85 -15.03 -9.22 27.03
N HIS A 86 -14.51 -8.48 28.01
CA HIS A 86 -13.61 -7.35 27.79
C HIS A 86 -12.30 -7.76 27.10
N ASN A 87 -11.69 -8.85 27.56
CA ASN A 87 -10.47 -9.40 26.97
C ASN A 87 -10.70 -9.88 25.53
N LEU A 88 -11.87 -10.46 25.26
CA LEU A 88 -12.25 -10.86 23.90
C LEU A 88 -12.43 -9.65 22.98
N ASP A 89 -13.15 -8.61 23.42
CA ASP A 89 -13.34 -7.37 22.65
C ASP A 89 -12.00 -6.72 22.29
N SER A 90 -11.18 -6.43 23.31
CA SER A 90 -9.89 -5.78 23.11
C SER A 90 -8.95 -6.58 22.20
N THR A 91 -8.87 -7.90 22.39
CA THR A 91 -8.02 -8.78 21.58
C THR A 91 -8.53 -8.88 20.13
N ALA A 92 -9.83 -9.09 19.95
CA ALA A 92 -10.44 -9.19 18.62
C ALA A 92 -10.32 -7.85 17.86
N SER A 93 -10.55 -6.72 18.53
CA SER A 93 -10.41 -5.39 17.94
C SER A 93 -8.99 -5.12 17.42
N TRP A 94 -7.96 -5.47 18.20
CA TRP A 94 -6.57 -5.35 17.74
C TRP A 94 -6.25 -6.33 16.59
N LEU A 95 -6.67 -7.61 16.72
CA LEU A 95 -6.47 -8.63 15.68
C LEU A 95 -7.13 -8.23 14.36
N ALA A 96 -8.33 -7.62 14.41
CA ALA A 96 -9.07 -7.18 13.25
C ALA A 96 -8.25 -6.20 12.40
N ILE A 97 -7.48 -5.31 13.02
CA ILE A 97 -6.62 -4.36 12.31
C ILE A 97 -5.39 -5.06 11.75
N VAL A 98 -4.68 -5.82 12.58
CA VAL A 98 -3.41 -6.46 12.19
C VAL A 98 -3.62 -7.47 11.07
N LEU A 99 -4.65 -8.31 11.16
CA LEU A 99 -4.94 -9.32 10.14
C LEU A 99 -5.42 -8.67 8.84
N ALA A 100 -6.31 -7.68 8.91
CA ALA A 100 -6.76 -6.96 7.72
C ALA A 100 -5.59 -6.28 6.98
N LEU A 101 -4.66 -5.66 7.72
CA LEU A 101 -3.45 -5.07 7.13
C LEU A 101 -2.52 -6.13 6.57
N ALA A 102 -2.25 -7.21 7.30
CA ALA A 102 -1.36 -8.27 6.85
C ALA A 102 -1.88 -8.95 5.58
N GLU A 103 -3.17 -9.26 5.55
CA GLU A 103 -3.84 -9.91 4.43
C GLU A 103 -3.95 -9.00 3.20
N ALA A 104 -4.26 -7.71 3.38
CA ALA A 104 -4.30 -6.78 2.26
C ALA A 104 -2.88 -6.42 1.75
N ALA A 105 -1.96 -6.11 2.66
CA ALA A 105 -0.63 -5.63 2.28
C ALA A 105 0.20 -6.69 1.57
N THR A 106 0.16 -7.95 2.00
CA THR A 106 0.97 -9.03 1.42
C THR A 106 0.81 -9.16 -0.11
N PRO A 107 -0.41 -9.40 -0.65
CA PRO A 107 -0.63 -9.51 -2.08
C PRO A 107 -0.53 -8.17 -2.82
N ILE A 108 -0.85 -7.04 -2.17
CA ILE A 108 -0.66 -5.71 -2.76
C ILE A 108 0.82 -5.47 -3.01
N LEU A 109 1.67 -5.67 -1.99
CA LEU A 109 3.12 -5.46 -2.10
C LEU A 109 3.75 -6.45 -3.07
N ALA A 110 3.32 -7.72 -3.07
CA ALA A 110 3.83 -8.73 -3.99
C ALA A 110 3.67 -8.33 -5.47
N VAL A 111 2.61 -7.63 -5.84
CA VAL A 111 2.37 -7.15 -7.21
C VAL A 111 2.89 -5.73 -7.43
N ALA A 112 2.60 -4.82 -6.50
CA ALA A 112 2.92 -3.40 -6.63
C ALA A 112 4.42 -3.14 -6.57
N MET A 113 5.20 -3.88 -5.75
CA MET A 113 6.64 -3.64 -5.62
C MET A 113 7.42 -3.97 -6.89
N PRO A 114 7.29 -5.17 -7.51
CA PRO A 114 7.95 -5.46 -8.78
C PRO A 114 7.49 -4.51 -9.90
N TRP A 115 6.19 -4.21 -9.95
CA TRP A 115 5.64 -3.28 -10.92
C TRP A 115 6.23 -1.87 -10.78
N LEU A 116 6.25 -1.34 -9.56
CA LEU A 116 6.78 -0.01 -9.26
C LEU A 116 8.29 0.04 -9.54
N PHE A 117 9.04 -1.00 -9.18
CA PHE A 117 10.47 -1.10 -9.47
C PHE A 117 10.76 -1.05 -10.98
N LEU A 118 10.06 -1.86 -11.77
CA LEU A 118 10.21 -1.86 -13.23
C LEU A 118 9.83 -0.52 -13.84
N ARG A 119 8.76 0.11 -13.32
CA ARG A 119 8.26 1.39 -13.78
C ARG A 119 9.24 2.52 -13.46
N LEU A 120 9.75 2.58 -12.23
CA LEU A 120 10.79 3.53 -11.81
C LEU A 120 12.06 3.34 -12.64
N ARG A 121 12.49 2.11 -12.91
CA ARG A 121 13.65 1.83 -13.77
C ARG A 121 13.47 2.36 -15.19
N PHE A 122 12.27 2.18 -15.77
CA PHE A 122 11.93 2.69 -17.09
C PHE A 122 11.90 4.24 -17.12
N PHE A 123 11.30 4.86 -16.10
CA PHE A 123 11.29 6.31 -15.96
C PHE A 123 12.72 6.87 -15.78
N ARG A 124 13.53 6.28 -14.90
CA ARG A 124 14.93 6.70 -14.68
C ARG A 124 15.75 6.66 -15.97
N ARG A 125 15.61 5.59 -16.77
CA ARG A 125 16.29 5.51 -18.09
C ARG A 125 15.88 6.62 -19.03
N LYS A 126 14.60 7.01 -19.03
CA LYS A 126 14.11 8.13 -19.85
C LYS A 126 14.60 9.48 -19.34
N TRP A 127 14.60 9.67 -18.02
CA TRP A 127 15.00 10.92 -17.36
C TRP A 127 16.48 11.26 -17.55
N THR A 128 17.39 10.28 -17.41
CA THR A 128 18.83 10.50 -17.65
C THR A 128 19.10 10.93 -19.09
N VAL A 129 18.38 10.34 -20.04
CA VAL A 129 18.51 10.64 -21.47
C VAL A 129 17.95 12.03 -21.81
N THR A 130 16.81 12.44 -21.21
CA THR A 130 16.26 13.79 -21.39
C THR A 130 17.09 14.87 -20.69
N ALA A 131 17.65 14.58 -19.51
CA ALA A 131 18.50 15.51 -18.77
C ALA A 131 19.84 15.76 -19.48
N LEU A 132 20.44 14.72 -20.08
CA LEU A 132 21.61 14.89 -20.94
C LEU A 132 21.26 15.68 -22.20
N ALA A 133 20.11 15.43 -22.83
CA ALA A 133 19.69 16.17 -24.03
C ALA A 133 19.46 17.68 -23.79
N ALA A 134 19.27 18.10 -22.53
CA ALA A 134 19.06 19.49 -22.14
C ALA A 134 20.36 20.29 -21.96
N THR A 135 21.53 19.65 -21.97
CA THR A 135 22.84 20.34 -21.89
C THR A 135 23.59 20.25 -23.21
N ALA A 136 24.39 21.27 -23.55
CA ALA A 136 25.22 21.24 -24.76
C ALA A 136 26.19 20.04 -24.75
N ALA A 137 26.80 19.74 -23.61
CA ALA A 137 27.69 18.59 -23.42
C ALA A 137 26.96 17.24 -23.59
N GLY A 138 25.72 17.12 -23.11
CA GLY A 138 24.95 15.89 -23.28
C GLY A 138 24.39 15.72 -24.70
N GLN A 139 24.13 16.81 -25.44
CA GLN A 139 23.85 16.73 -26.89
C GLN A 139 25.07 16.21 -27.68
N GLN A 140 26.29 16.64 -27.33
CA GLN A 140 27.50 16.11 -27.95
C GLN A 140 27.71 14.61 -27.65
N LEU A 141 27.48 14.18 -26.40
CA LEU A 141 27.54 12.75 -26.03
C LEU A 141 26.49 11.91 -26.77
N LEU A 142 25.27 12.43 -26.92
CA LEU A 142 24.21 11.76 -27.69
C LEU A 142 24.55 11.71 -29.18
N ALA A 143 25.14 12.76 -29.74
CA ALA A 143 25.62 12.78 -31.11
C ALA A 143 26.75 11.76 -31.35
N LEU A 144 27.72 11.68 -30.42
CA LEU A 144 28.80 10.69 -30.47
C LEU A 144 28.25 9.25 -30.38
N ARG A 145 27.27 9.03 -29.51
CA ARG A 145 26.59 7.73 -29.38
C ARG A 145 25.82 7.37 -30.65
N ALA A 146 25.24 8.36 -31.33
CA ALA A 146 24.59 8.18 -32.61
C ALA A 146 25.60 7.74 -33.68
N LEU A 147 26.74 8.43 -33.78
CA LEU A 147 27.80 8.11 -34.74
C LEU A 147 28.36 6.69 -34.55
N THR A 148 28.43 6.22 -33.30
CA THR A 148 28.99 4.89 -32.96
C THR A 148 27.99 3.75 -33.04
N ASN A 149 26.70 3.98 -32.76
CA ASN A 149 25.71 2.91 -32.60
C ASN A 149 24.59 2.91 -33.64
N ARG A 150 24.57 3.86 -34.60
CA ARG A 150 23.50 3.96 -35.59
C ARG A 150 23.98 3.56 -36.98
N PRO A 151 23.12 2.89 -37.78
CA PRO A 151 23.48 2.44 -39.11
C PRO A 151 23.73 3.63 -40.05
N ALA A 152 24.71 3.50 -40.95
CA ALA A 152 25.20 4.56 -41.84
C ALA A 152 24.08 5.23 -42.66
N ALA A 153 23.08 4.46 -43.12
CA ALA A 153 21.93 4.99 -43.84
C ALA A 153 21.13 6.03 -43.02
N LYS A 154 21.03 5.87 -41.70
CA LYS A 154 20.33 6.83 -40.83
C LYS A 154 21.19 8.05 -40.48
N LEU A 155 22.51 7.91 -40.50
CA LEU A 155 23.44 9.03 -40.31
C LEU A 155 23.48 9.92 -41.57
N ALA A 156 23.52 9.29 -42.75
CA ALA A 156 23.47 9.98 -44.05
C ALA A 156 22.17 10.78 -44.26
N ALA A 157 21.07 10.33 -43.65
CA ALA A 157 19.80 11.06 -43.65
C ALA A 157 19.83 12.35 -42.80
N VAL A 158 20.79 12.51 -41.88
CA VAL A 158 20.98 13.72 -41.06
C VAL A 158 21.94 14.70 -41.74
N SER A 159 23.02 14.20 -42.33
CA SER A 159 24.01 15.00 -43.06
C SER A 159 24.72 14.13 -44.09
N ALA A 160 25.09 14.71 -45.23
CA ALA A 160 25.96 14.04 -46.21
C ALA A 160 27.38 13.78 -45.67
N ASP A 161 27.81 14.57 -44.67
CA ASP A 161 29.06 14.41 -43.93
C ASP A 161 28.78 14.51 -42.41
N PRO A 162 28.33 13.42 -41.75
CA PRO A 162 27.99 13.42 -40.32
C PRO A 162 29.20 13.62 -39.41
N VAL A 163 30.36 13.06 -39.80
CA VAL A 163 31.59 13.08 -39.00
C VAL A 163 32.27 14.43 -39.10
N GLY A 164 32.41 14.99 -40.30
CA GLY A 164 32.98 16.33 -40.46
C GLY A 164 32.06 17.42 -39.95
N GLY A 165 30.74 17.23 -40.02
CA GLY A 165 29.77 18.11 -39.35
C GLY A 165 29.91 18.13 -37.83
N TRP A 166 30.17 16.97 -37.22
CA TRP A 166 30.46 16.87 -35.78
C TRP A 166 31.81 17.50 -35.42
N HIS A 167 32.86 17.26 -36.23
CA HIS A 167 34.21 17.82 -36.01
C HIS A 167 34.25 19.35 -36.16
N ARG A 168 33.38 19.94 -36.99
CA ARG A 168 33.23 21.40 -37.14
C ARG A 168 32.32 22.02 -36.07
N GLU A 169 31.89 21.23 -35.09
CA GLU A 169 30.93 21.60 -34.05
C GLU A 169 29.64 22.23 -34.59
N ASP A 170 29.17 21.81 -35.78
CA ASP A 170 27.97 22.36 -36.40
C ASP A 170 26.75 22.11 -35.49
N PRO A 171 26.13 23.17 -34.93
CA PRO A 171 25.03 23.03 -33.98
C PRO A 171 23.79 22.36 -34.59
N ALA A 172 23.59 22.45 -35.91
CA ALA A 172 22.47 21.80 -36.58
C ALA A 172 22.69 20.29 -36.71
N ILE A 173 23.90 19.88 -37.08
CA ILE A 173 24.26 18.47 -37.25
C ILE A 173 24.33 17.75 -35.90
N ILE A 174 24.93 18.37 -34.86
CA ILE A 174 24.96 17.81 -33.50
C ILE A 174 23.55 17.60 -32.96
N ARG A 175 22.65 18.59 -33.12
CA ARG A 175 21.25 18.45 -32.71
C ARG A 175 20.52 17.37 -33.50
N GLY A 176 20.76 17.26 -34.81
CA GLY A 176 20.20 16.20 -35.65
C GLY A 176 20.63 14.80 -35.23
N LEU A 177 21.92 14.62 -34.94
CA LEU A 177 22.48 13.35 -34.46
C LEU A 177 21.99 12.99 -33.05
N ALA A 178 21.95 13.96 -32.14
CA ALA A 178 21.38 13.76 -30.81
C ALA A 178 19.89 13.40 -30.87
N ALA A 179 19.11 14.05 -31.74
CA ALA A 179 17.70 13.74 -31.97
C ALA A 179 17.49 12.32 -32.55
N LEU A 180 18.43 11.84 -33.39
CA LEU A 180 18.42 10.46 -33.91
C LEU A 180 18.58 9.43 -32.78
N GLU A 181 19.54 9.65 -31.87
CA GLU A 181 19.77 8.80 -30.70
C GLU A 181 18.57 8.82 -29.74
N LEU A 182 17.99 9.99 -29.51
CA LEU A 182 16.80 10.15 -28.66
C LEU A 182 15.59 9.43 -29.24
N ARG A 183 15.39 9.52 -30.56
CA ARG A 183 14.32 8.81 -31.26
C ARG A 183 14.50 7.29 -31.17
N ALA A 184 15.74 6.80 -31.24
CA ALA A 184 16.06 5.39 -31.03
C ALA A 184 15.84 4.92 -29.58
N ALA A 185 15.99 5.83 -28.60
CA ALA A 185 15.65 5.57 -27.20
C ALA A 185 14.15 5.72 -26.88
N GLY A 186 13.31 6.02 -27.88
CA GLY A 186 11.86 6.18 -27.72
C GLY A 186 11.44 7.52 -27.07
N VAL A 187 12.32 8.52 -27.10
CA VAL A 187 12.08 9.88 -26.61
C VAL A 187 11.93 10.81 -27.82
N ARG A 188 10.78 11.46 -27.99
CA ARG A 188 10.59 12.49 -29.01
C ARG A 188 10.88 13.86 -28.39
N LEU A 189 11.94 14.53 -28.82
CA LEU A 189 12.09 15.97 -28.57
C LEU A 189 10.92 16.69 -29.26
N ARG A 190 10.07 17.35 -28.47
CA ARG A 190 9.02 18.22 -28.99
C ARG A 190 9.70 19.57 -29.27
N TYR A 191 9.86 19.89 -30.55
CA TYR A 191 10.51 21.13 -30.98
C TYR A 191 9.62 22.33 -30.64
N ARG A 192 10.23 23.40 -30.14
CA ARG A 192 9.67 24.75 -30.11
C ARG A 192 10.63 25.64 -30.87
#